data_AF-A0A522E3W5-F1
#
_entry.id   AF-A0A522E3W5-F1
#
_cell.length_a   1.000
_cell.length_b   1.000
_cell.length_c   1.000
_cell.angle_alpha   90.00
_cell.angle_beta   90.00
_cell.angle_gamma   90.00
#
_symmetry.space_group_name_H-M   'P 1'
#
loop_
_entity.id
_entity.type
_entity.pdbx_description
1 polymer ?
#
loop_
_entity_poly.entity_id
_entity_poly.type
_entity_poly.pdbx_seq_one_letter_code
_entity_poly.pdbx_strand_id
1 'polypeptide(L)'
;MFTQAQSDAVLKRYDTSRLSFATVGSHSALDICQGAKYIDCTINNRDSTAASKGFHTVVIAKDGREKTYNKYFRTRTRPGYAAPLGVVDTTIVVKEWKDIIGKDIYGRDVVSMLDILNAIMVIHRSSEVYMKHDLLESFPLPTFGNRSLYRAEERTGEQKLEKNQDFLAKEAGLPVPKRFDSPEDLDGNTLAIVKSNKAIGPRGFERDFPRIRTKTDYIDALNKSLQRASSPDERIAIEKSFKEAPIQEFIEGPQINLNFFYSKIWDELELLGTDKREQFPLPSGDEATHIYNSPRESLIEKAYDMGERFLAITKKYYPPGIIGPFSLQCIGDGSEKLRVIDISLR
;
A
#
# COMPACT_ATOMS: atom_id res chain seq x y z
N MET A 1 -6.08 -18.79 -7.61
CA MET A 1 -5.19 -17.70 -8.06
C MET A 1 -5.18 -17.69 -9.59
N PHE A 2 -5.23 -16.52 -10.21
CA PHE A 2 -5.06 -16.36 -11.65
C PHE A 2 -3.57 -16.57 -12.00
N THR A 3 -3.30 -17.44 -12.96
CA THR A 3 -1.96 -17.96 -13.23
C THR A 3 -1.21 -17.13 -14.27
N GLN A 4 0.13 -17.25 -14.31
CA GLN A 4 0.95 -16.63 -15.36
C GLN A 4 0.51 -17.04 -16.76
N ALA A 5 0.21 -18.33 -16.98
CA ALA A 5 -0.25 -18.81 -18.28
C ALA A 5 -1.59 -18.18 -18.72
N GLN A 6 -2.50 -17.92 -17.76
CA GLN A 6 -3.74 -17.19 -18.05
C GLN A 6 -3.47 -15.73 -18.38
N SER A 7 -2.58 -15.05 -17.65
CA SER A 7 -2.13 -13.68 -17.98
C SER A 7 -1.51 -13.61 -19.37
N ASP A 8 -0.64 -14.55 -19.73
CA ASP A 8 0.01 -14.61 -21.04
C ASP A 8 -1.02 -14.83 -22.16
N ALA A 9 -2.05 -15.65 -21.92
CA ALA A 9 -3.15 -15.83 -22.86
C ALA A 9 -3.97 -14.55 -23.06
N VAL A 10 -4.09 -13.70 -22.03
CA VAL A 10 -4.67 -12.35 -22.17
C VAL A 10 -3.76 -11.42 -22.96
N LEU A 11 -2.48 -11.35 -22.59
CA LEU A 11 -1.55 -10.44 -23.26
C LEU A 11 -1.34 -10.79 -24.74
N LYS A 12 -1.41 -12.07 -25.13
CA LYS A 12 -1.33 -12.49 -26.54
C LYS A 12 -2.48 -11.98 -27.42
N ARG A 13 -3.65 -11.69 -26.84
CA ARG A 13 -4.79 -11.13 -27.58
C ARG A 13 -4.85 -9.60 -27.54
N TYR A 14 -4.10 -8.97 -26.64
CA TYR A 14 -4.07 -7.51 -26.52
C TYR A 14 -3.33 -6.88 -27.70
N ASP A 15 -3.83 -5.73 -28.15
CA ASP A 15 -3.06 -4.84 -29.00
C ASP A 15 -2.05 -4.07 -28.14
N THR A 16 -0.79 -4.48 -28.19
CA THR A 16 0.27 -3.88 -27.37
C THR A 16 0.59 -2.43 -27.74
N SER A 17 0.16 -1.96 -28.92
CA SER A 17 0.28 -0.54 -29.31
C SER A 17 -0.77 0.35 -28.66
N ARG A 18 -1.76 -0.24 -27.99
CA ARG A 18 -2.92 0.43 -27.38
C ARG A 18 -3.19 -0.06 -25.96
N LEU A 19 -2.14 -0.37 -25.21
CA LEU A 19 -2.26 -0.74 -23.80
C LEU A 19 -2.85 0.40 -22.97
N SER A 20 -3.62 0.03 -21.96
CA SER A 20 -4.13 0.95 -20.96
C SER A 20 -3.64 0.56 -19.57
N PHE A 21 -3.51 1.53 -18.66
CA PHE A 21 -3.32 1.27 -17.24
C PHE A 21 -4.60 1.55 -16.47
N ALA A 22 -5.09 0.53 -15.77
CA ALA A 22 -6.28 0.60 -14.95
C ALA A 22 -5.95 0.56 -13.46
N THR A 23 -6.71 1.30 -12.64
CA THR A 23 -6.57 1.25 -11.18
C THR A 23 -7.90 1.54 -10.48
N VAL A 24 -8.00 1.17 -9.21
CA VAL A 24 -9.13 1.54 -8.35
C VAL A 24 -9.04 3.03 -8.03
N GLY A 25 -10.17 3.74 -7.99
CA GLY A 25 -10.23 5.17 -7.71
C GLY A 25 -10.05 5.52 -6.23
N SER A 26 -8.84 5.34 -5.69
CA SER A 26 -8.45 5.74 -4.32
C SER A 26 -6.92 5.77 -4.17
N HIS A 27 -6.41 6.11 -2.97
CA HIS A 27 -4.98 6.04 -2.62
C HIS A 27 -4.09 6.83 -3.59
N SER A 28 -3.40 6.14 -4.50
CA SER A 28 -2.42 6.70 -5.45
C SER A 28 -2.91 6.64 -6.91
N ALA A 29 -4.22 6.52 -7.13
CA ALA A 29 -4.80 6.40 -8.46
C ALA A 29 -4.41 7.55 -9.41
N LEU A 30 -4.33 8.78 -8.89
CA LEU A 30 -3.96 9.95 -9.68
C LEU A 30 -2.49 9.93 -10.07
N ASP A 31 -1.59 9.53 -9.18
CA ASP A 31 -0.15 9.41 -9.46
C ASP A 31 0.11 8.31 -10.50
N ILE A 32 -0.56 7.16 -10.36
CA ILE A 32 -0.51 6.06 -11.34
C ILE A 32 -0.98 6.56 -12.71
N CYS A 33 -2.12 7.25 -12.75
CA CYS A 33 -2.65 7.80 -14.00
C CYS A 33 -1.71 8.86 -14.60
N GLN A 34 -1.14 9.73 -13.76
CA GLN A 34 -0.19 10.75 -14.21
C GLN A 34 1.07 10.12 -14.80
N GLY A 35 1.68 9.16 -14.10
CA GLY A 35 2.85 8.42 -14.58
C GLY A 35 2.56 7.73 -15.91
N ALA A 36 1.46 6.99 -16.02
CA ALA A 36 1.05 6.32 -17.25
C ALA A 36 0.82 7.30 -18.42
N LYS A 37 0.22 8.47 -18.14
CA LYS A 37 -0.09 9.49 -19.15
C LYS A 37 1.14 10.20 -19.69
N TYR A 38 2.17 10.39 -18.87
CA TYR A 38 3.33 11.23 -19.19
C TYR A 38 4.66 10.48 -19.32
N ILE A 39 4.66 9.15 -19.27
CA ILE A 39 5.87 8.31 -19.36
C ILE A 39 6.75 8.57 -20.60
N ASP A 40 6.17 9.14 -21.67
CA ASP A 40 6.87 9.45 -22.92
C ASP A 40 7.18 10.96 -23.07
N CYS A 41 6.59 11.82 -22.22
CA CYS A 41 6.81 13.28 -22.26
C CYS A 41 8.13 13.72 -21.62
N THR A 42 8.79 12.86 -20.83
CA THR A 42 10.02 13.21 -20.10
C THR A 42 11.28 12.58 -20.68
N ILE A 43 11.18 11.50 -21.47
CA ILE A 43 12.35 10.74 -21.93
C ILE A 43 12.90 11.27 -23.27
N ASN A 44 12.04 11.84 -24.15
CA ASN A 44 12.41 12.19 -25.52
C ASN A 44 12.35 13.69 -25.85
N ASN A 45 12.84 14.54 -24.95
CA ASN A 45 13.01 15.98 -25.21
C ASN A 45 14.19 16.29 -26.17
N ARG A 46 14.33 15.50 -27.25
CA ARG A 46 15.23 15.76 -28.39
C ARG A 46 14.49 15.95 -29.71
N ASP A 47 13.20 15.64 -29.80
CA ASP A 47 12.36 16.00 -30.95
C ASP A 47 10.97 16.47 -30.47
N SER A 48 10.78 17.79 -30.44
CA SER A 48 9.59 18.48 -29.94
C SER A 48 8.35 18.37 -30.86
N THR A 49 8.37 17.49 -31.87
CA THR A 49 7.34 17.41 -32.92
C THR A 49 6.44 16.19 -32.82
N ALA A 50 6.84 15.15 -32.07
CA ALA A 50 5.98 14.02 -31.77
C ALA A 50 5.34 14.23 -30.40
N ALA A 51 4.07 14.64 -30.37
CA ALA A 51 3.26 14.59 -29.15
C ALA A 51 3.18 13.12 -28.70
N SER A 52 4.09 12.74 -27.83
CA SER A 52 4.21 11.41 -27.26
C SER A 52 2.92 11.08 -26.51
N LYS A 53 2.08 10.22 -27.09
CA LYS A 53 0.82 9.81 -26.46
C LYS A 53 1.16 8.74 -25.43
N GLY A 54 1.30 9.13 -24.17
CA GLY A 54 1.40 8.14 -23.08
C GLY A 54 0.18 7.21 -23.05
N PHE A 55 0.19 6.27 -22.13
CA PHE A 55 -0.84 5.23 -22.07
C PHE A 55 -2.23 5.80 -21.76
N HIS A 56 -3.25 5.12 -22.27
CA HIS A 56 -4.63 5.41 -21.92
C HIS A 56 -4.88 5.00 -20.47
N THR A 57 -5.54 5.86 -19.69
CA THR A 57 -5.74 5.64 -18.25
C THR A 57 -7.20 5.34 -17.91
N VAL A 58 -7.40 4.35 -17.06
CA VAL A 58 -8.72 3.89 -16.65
C VAL A 58 -8.82 3.88 -15.12
N VAL A 59 -9.84 4.54 -14.58
CA VAL A 59 -10.13 4.50 -13.14
C VAL A 59 -11.46 3.81 -12.88
N ILE A 60 -11.47 2.84 -11.97
CA ILE A 60 -12.70 2.19 -11.50
C ILE A 60 -13.12 2.88 -10.21
N ALA A 61 -14.20 3.66 -10.24
CA ALA A 61 -14.67 4.44 -9.10
C ALA A 61 -16.01 3.93 -8.58
N LYS A 62 -16.21 4.00 -7.26
CA LYS A 62 -17.53 3.78 -6.66
C LYS A 62 -18.43 4.98 -6.93
N ASP A 63 -19.71 4.72 -7.18
CA ASP A 63 -20.78 5.73 -7.26
C ASP A 63 -20.78 6.64 -6.02
N GLY A 64 -20.88 7.95 -6.23
CA GLY A 64 -20.68 9.00 -5.25
C GLY A 64 -19.21 9.40 -5.00
N ARG A 65 -18.23 8.68 -5.56
CA ARG A 65 -16.78 8.97 -5.43
C ARG A 65 -16.09 9.17 -6.79
N GLU A 66 -16.83 9.12 -7.89
CA GLU A 66 -16.34 9.22 -9.25
C GLU A 66 -16.02 10.65 -9.69
N LYS A 67 -16.62 11.67 -9.06
CA LYS A 67 -16.49 13.08 -9.47
C LYS A 67 -15.03 13.55 -9.59
N THR A 68 -14.14 13.09 -8.69
CA THR A 68 -12.69 13.34 -8.76
C THR A 68 -12.14 12.96 -10.13
N TYR A 69 -12.44 11.76 -10.60
CA TYR A 69 -11.89 11.16 -11.82
C TYR A 69 -12.68 11.57 -13.07
N ASN A 70 -14.01 11.63 -12.97
CA ASN A 70 -14.91 11.91 -14.09
C ASN A 70 -15.00 13.40 -14.47
N LYS A 71 -14.71 14.30 -13.54
CA LYS A 71 -14.83 15.75 -13.76
C LYS A 71 -13.51 16.48 -13.59
N TYR A 72 -12.90 16.38 -12.40
CA TYR A 72 -11.78 17.25 -12.06
C TYR A 72 -10.47 16.82 -12.74
N PHE A 73 -10.17 15.52 -12.71
CA PHE A 73 -8.97 14.93 -13.33
C PHE A 73 -9.23 14.29 -14.70
N ARG A 74 -10.46 14.43 -15.24
CA ARG A 74 -10.79 13.93 -16.57
C ARG A 74 -9.94 14.61 -17.63
N THR A 75 -9.34 13.80 -18.49
CA THR A 75 -8.56 14.25 -19.62
C THR A 75 -9.46 15.02 -20.60
N ARG A 76 -9.03 16.22 -20.99
CA ARG A 76 -9.76 17.11 -21.90
C ARG A 76 -8.81 18.03 -22.64
N THR A 77 -9.18 18.37 -23.87
CA THR A 77 -8.50 19.43 -24.63
C THR A 77 -9.08 20.78 -24.26
N ARG A 78 -8.22 21.78 -24.06
CA ARG A 78 -8.64 23.17 -23.82
C ARG A 78 -8.14 24.05 -24.97
N PRO A 79 -9.00 24.87 -25.61
CA PRO A 79 -8.55 25.81 -26.62
C PRO A 79 -7.38 26.66 -26.11
N GLY A 80 -6.32 26.78 -26.92
CA GLY A 80 -5.11 27.52 -26.56
C GLY A 80 -4.08 26.74 -25.73
N TYR A 81 -4.35 25.48 -25.33
CA TYR A 81 -3.38 24.62 -24.65
C TYR A 81 -2.79 23.61 -25.63
N ALA A 82 -1.47 23.50 -25.65
CA ALA A 82 -0.74 22.58 -26.54
C ALA A 82 -0.92 21.10 -26.14
N ALA A 83 -1.11 20.82 -24.85
CA ALA A 83 -1.29 19.48 -24.30
C ALA A 83 -2.66 19.34 -23.61
N PRO A 84 -3.24 18.13 -23.59
CA PRO A 84 -4.48 17.88 -22.85
C PRO A 84 -4.28 18.06 -21.34
N LEU A 85 -5.31 18.57 -20.68
CA LEU A 85 -5.37 18.72 -19.22
C LEU A 85 -6.00 17.47 -18.60
N GLY A 86 -5.57 17.09 -17.40
CA GLY A 86 -6.11 15.94 -16.68
C GLY A 86 -5.47 14.61 -17.08
N VAL A 87 -5.57 13.64 -16.18
CA VAL A 87 -4.80 12.38 -16.25
C VAL A 87 -5.67 11.14 -16.37
N VAL A 88 -7.01 11.27 -16.32
CA VAL A 88 -7.95 10.14 -16.42
C VAL A 88 -8.71 10.17 -17.74
N ASP A 89 -8.46 9.21 -18.62
CA ASP A 89 -9.15 9.14 -19.92
C ASP A 89 -10.53 8.48 -19.81
N THR A 90 -10.64 7.41 -19.02
CA THR A 90 -11.88 6.66 -18.82
C THR A 90 -12.14 6.42 -17.33
N THR A 91 -13.40 6.61 -16.92
CA THR A 91 -13.85 6.16 -15.60
C THR A 91 -14.94 5.12 -15.78
N ILE A 92 -14.78 3.97 -15.13
CA ILE A 92 -15.82 2.96 -14.99
C ILE A 92 -16.42 3.14 -13.61
N VAL A 93 -17.73 3.37 -13.53
CA VAL A 93 -18.41 3.65 -12.26
C VAL A 93 -19.16 2.41 -11.81
N VAL A 94 -18.84 1.89 -10.63
CA VAL A 94 -19.50 0.72 -10.03
C VAL A 94 -20.37 1.15 -8.86
N LYS A 95 -21.47 0.44 -8.60
CA LYS A 95 -22.35 0.78 -7.48
C LYS A 95 -21.68 0.47 -6.14
N GLU A 96 -21.12 -0.73 -6.01
CA GLU A 96 -20.34 -1.15 -4.85
C GLU A 96 -18.97 -1.68 -5.29
N TRP A 97 -17.98 -1.62 -4.39
CA TRP A 97 -16.62 -2.08 -4.72
C TRP A 97 -16.55 -3.55 -5.14
N LYS A 98 -17.43 -4.40 -4.60
CA LYS A 98 -17.55 -5.80 -5.01
C LYS A 98 -17.95 -5.98 -6.48
N ASP A 99 -18.55 -4.96 -7.10
CA ASP A 99 -18.99 -5.02 -8.49
C ASP A 99 -17.86 -4.73 -9.49
N ILE A 100 -16.62 -4.57 -9.02
CA ILE A 100 -15.41 -4.42 -9.86
C ILE A 100 -15.13 -5.62 -10.77
N ILE A 101 -15.66 -6.80 -10.44
CA ILE A 101 -15.69 -7.99 -11.31
C ILE A 101 -17.11 -8.31 -11.80
N GLY A 102 -18.03 -7.37 -11.64
CA GLY A 102 -19.43 -7.51 -12.00
C GLY A 102 -19.82 -6.46 -13.04
N LYS A 103 -20.92 -5.75 -12.76
CA LYS A 103 -21.46 -4.73 -13.65
C LYS A 103 -21.19 -3.32 -13.14
N ASP A 104 -20.94 -2.42 -14.07
CA ASP A 104 -20.94 -0.99 -13.79
C ASP A 104 -22.38 -0.46 -13.61
N ILE A 105 -22.53 0.82 -13.31
CA ILE A 105 -23.84 1.46 -13.12
C ILE A 105 -24.73 1.45 -14.38
N TYR A 106 -24.18 1.15 -15.55
CA TYR A 106 -24.89 1.03 -16.83
C TYR A 106 -25.17 -0.43 -17.23
N GLY A 107 -24.86 -1.40 -16.37
CA GLY A 107 -25.08 -2.83 -16.64
C GLY A 107 -24.00 -3.47 -17.52
N ARG A 108 -22.89 -2.78 -17.80
CA ARG A 108 -21.77 -3.29 -18.62
C ARG A 108 -20.82 -4.10 -17.77
N ASP A 109 -20.27 -5.18 -18.34
CA ASP A 109 -19.29 -6.01 -17.65
C ASP A 109 -17.97 -5.26 -17.45
N VAL A 110 -17.54 -5.08 -16.21
CA VAL A 110 -16.33 -4.30 -15.89
C VAL A 110 -15.08 -4.98 -16.43
N VAL A 111 -14.97 -6.29 -16.29
CA VAL A 111 -13.82 -7.06 -16.78
C VAL A 111 -13.76 -7.01 -18.30
N SER A 112 -14.88 -7.22 -18.99
CA SER A 112 -14.89 -7.11 -20.46
C SER A 112 -14.55 -5.70 -20.95
N MET A 113 -14.99 -4.64 -20.25
CA MET A 113 -14.60 -3.28 -20.60
C MET A 113 -13.09 -3.05 -20.47
N LEU A 114 -12.48 -3.54 -19.39
CA LEU A 114 -11.04 -3.46 -19.19
C LEU A 114 -10.27 -4.29 -20.23
N ASP A 115 -10.76 -5.48 -20.58
CA ASP A 115 -10.18 -6.35 -21.60
C ASP A 115 -10.18 -5.67 -22.99
N ILE A 116 -11.32 -5.08 -23.40
CA ILE A 116 -11.46 -4.32 -24.65
C ILE A 116 -10.50 -3.12 -24.70
N LEU A 117 -10.17 -2.54 -23.54
CA LEU A 117 -9.22 -1.44 -23.42
C LEU A 117 -7.77 -1.89 -23.35
N ASN A 118 -7.47 -3.19 -23.51
CA ASN A 118 -6.14 -3.77 -23.33
C ASN A 118 -5.53 -3.39 -21.96
N ALA A 119 -6.35 -3.39 -20.90
CA ALA A 119 -5.95 -2.84 -19.62
C ALA A 119 -5.03 -3.79 -18.82
N ILE A 120 -3.96 -3.22 -18.28
CA ILE A 120 -3.14 -3.80 -17.21
C ILE A 120 -3.54 -3.13 -15.90
N MET A 121 -3.93 -3.93 -14.92
CA MET A 121 -4.37 -3.44 -13.63
C MET A 121 -3.18 -3.13 -12.71
N VAL A 122 -3.13 -1.94 -12.14
CA VAL A 122 -2.16 -1.54 -11.11
C VAL A 122 -2.84 -1.61 -9.75
N ILE A 123 -2.22 -2.29 -8.79
CA ILE A 123 -2.79 -2.57 -7.47
C ILE A 123 -2.08 -1.70 -6.43
N HIS A 124 -2.86 -0.99 -5.60
CA HIS A 124 -2.38 -0.22 -4.45
C HIS A 124 -3.18 -0.60 -3.18
N ARG A 125 -2.85 -0.03 -2.02
CA ARG A 125 -3.44 -0.41 -0.72
C ARG A 125 -4.97 -0.45 -0.70
N SER A 126 -5.65 0.59 -1.22
CA SER A 126 -7.12 0.59 -1.25
C SER A 126 -7.74 -0.53 -2.09
N SER A 127 -7.03 -1.06 -3.10
CA SER A 127 -7.52 -2.19 -3.88
C SER A 127 -7.67 -3.44 -3.01
N GLU A 128 -6.76 -3.67 -2.06
CA GLU A 128 -6.88 -4.77 -1.09
C GLU A 128 -8.08 -4.59 -0.17
N VAL A 129 -8.28 -3.38 0.35
CA VAL A 129 -9.40 -3.08 1.24
C VAL A 129 -10.74 -3.31 0.55
N TYR A 130 -10.84 -2.94 -0.73
CA TYR A 130 -12.09 -2.95 -1.47
C TYR A 130 -12.38 -4.27 -2.18
N MET A 131 -11.36 -4.89 -2.79
CA MET A 131 -11.50 -6.14 -3.54
C MET A 131 -11.33 -7.36 -2.64
N LYS A 132 -10.58 -7.24 -1.53
CA LYS A 132 -10.08 -8.35 -0.70
C LYS A 132 -9.07 -9.23 -1.46
N HIS A 133 -8.25 -9.95 -0.70
CA HIS A 133 -7.15 -10.76 -1.24
C HIS A 133 -7.59 -11.83 -2.24
N ASP A 134 -8.65 -12.60 -1.94
CA ASP A 134 -9.12 -13.70 -2.80
C ASP A 134 -9.46 -13.19 -4.21
N LEU A 135 -10.10 -12.02 -4.28
CA LEU A 135 -10.45 -11.40 -5.54
C LEU A 135 -9.24 -10.82 -6.26
N LEU A 136 -8.33 -10.13 -5.55
CA LEU A 136 -7.10 -9.61 -6.15
C LEU A 136 -6.26 -10.73 -6.77
N GLU A 137 -6.11 -11.84 -6.06
CA GLU A 137 -5.33 -12.99 -6.52
C GLU A 137 -6.00 -13.71 -7.69
N SER A 138 -7.34 -13.70 -7.76
CA SER A 138 -8.11 -14.33 -8.85
C SER A 138 -8.55 -13.37 -9.96
N PHE A 139 -8.21 -12.08 -9.86
CA PHE A 139 -8.66 -11.05 -10.81
C PHE A 139 -8.29 -11.43 -12.26
N PRO A 140 -9.24 -11.46 -13.20
CA PRO A 140 -9.10 -12.21 -14.46
C PRO A 140 -8.33 -11.49 -15.59
N LEU A 141 -7.58 -10.43 -15.27
CA LEU A 141 -6.80 -9.64 -16.22
C LEU A 141 -5.36 -9.45 -15.73
N PRO A 142 -4.39 -9.16 -16.62
CA PRO A 142 -3.01 -8.89 -16.24
C PRO A 142 -2.92 -7.80 -15.17
N THR A 143 -2.12 -8.05 -14.13
CA THR A 143 -1.83 -7.09 -13.06
C THR A 143 -0.34 -6.79 -13.03
N PHE A 144 0.02 -5.53 -12.83
CA PHE A 144 1.40 -5.15 -12.54
C PHE A 144 1.80 -5.60 -11.11
N GLY A 145 3.02 -6.10 -10.96
CA GLY A 145 3.54 -6.60 -9.68
C GLY A 145 3.48 -8.12 -9.52
N ASN A 146 3.68 -8.59 -8.28
CA ASN A 146 3.61 -10.01 -7.94
C ASN A 146 2.42 -10.31 -7.02
N ARG A 147 1.43 -11.05 -7.54
CA ARG A 147 0.20 -11.38 -6.80
C ARG A 147 0.42 -12.20 -5.55
N SER A 148 1.47 -13.02 -5.49
CA SER A 148 1.72 -13.88 -4.33
C SER A 148 2.12 -13.08 -3.08
N LEU A 149 2.52 -11.82 -3.24
CA LEU A 149 2.96 -10.96 -2.15
C LEU A 149 1.82 -10.18 -1.47
N TYR A 150 0.62 -10.10 -2.08
CA TYR A 150 -0.45 -9.25 -1.53
C TYR A 150 -0.82 -9.61 -0.09
N ARG A 151 -0.94 -10.90 0.24
CA ARG A 151 -1.22 -11.36 1.61
C ARG A 151 -0.02 -11.29 2.55
N ALA A 152 1.19 -11.13 2.04
CA ALA A 152 2.37 -11.10 2.90
C ALA A 152 2.41 -9.83 3.78
N GLU A 153 1.65 -8.78 3.46
CA GLU A 153 1.46 -7.63 4.36
C GLU A 153 0.63 -7.97 5.61
N GLU A 154 -0.20 -9.02 5.60
CA GLU A 154 -1.13 -9.33 6.68
C GLU A 154 -0.45 -9.87 7.94
N ARG A 155 -0.74 -9.24 9.08
CA ARG A 155 -0.09 -9.53 10.37
C ARG A 155 -1.02 -10.23 11.37
N THR A 156 -2.33 -10.18 11.16
CA THR A 156 -3.34 -10.69 12.07
C THR A 156 -4.49 -11.37 11.33
N GLY A 157 -5.33 -12.10 12.09
CA GLY A 157 -6.53 -12.76 11.55
C GLY A 157 -6.25 -14.03 10.73
N GLU A 158 -7.31 -14.58 10.18
CA GLU A 158 -7.32 -15.87 9.44
C GLU A 158 -6.50 -15.84 8.14
N GLN A 159 -6.20 -14.64 7.64
CA GLN A 159 -5.47 -14.42 6.39
C GLN A 159 -3.95 -14.27 6.61
N LYS A 160 -3.50 -14.29 7.87
CA LYS A 160 -2.09 -14.18 8.22
C LYS A 160 -1.32 -15.38 7.68
N LEU A 161 -0.28 -15.09 6.89
CA LEU A 161 0.67 -16.11 6.44
C LEU A 161 1.81 -16.29 7.45
N GLU A 162 2.38 -17.48 7.50
CA GLU A 162 3.62 -17.73 8.23
C GLU A 162 4.76 -16.86 7.67
N LYS A 163 4.84 -16.77 6.34
CA LYS A 163 5.87 -16.01 5.61
C LYS A 163 5.48 -14.55 5.35
N ASN A 164 4.83 -13.90 6.31
CA ASN A 164 4.42 -12.50 6.19
C ASN A 164 5.61 -11.52 6.30
N GLN A 165 5.33 -10.22 6.28
CA GLN A 165 6.34 -9.15 6.32
C GLN A 165 7.28 -9.24 7.53
N ASP A 166 6.80 -9.70 8.70
CA ASP A 166 7.65 -9.87 9.90
C ASP A 166 8.67 -10.99 9.68
N PHE A 167 8.23 -12.12 9.10
CA PHE A 167 9.10 -13.22 8.72
C PHE A 167 10.13 -12.78 7.67
N LEU A 168 9.68 -12.11 6.61
CA LEU A 168 10.54 -11.65 5.53
C LEU A 168 11.59 -10.64 6.03
N ALA A 169 11.20 -9.69 6.88
CA ALA A 169 12.12 -8.73 7.48
C ALA A 169 13.18 -9.43 8.35
N LYS A 170 12.78 -10.40 9.17
CA LYS A 170 13.68 -11.18 10.01
C LYS A 170 14.66 -12.01 9.17
N GLU A 171 14.17 -12.72 8.15
CA GLU A 171 15.00 -13.53 7.25
C GLU A 171 15.98 -12.69 6.44
N ALA A 172 15.61 -11.45 6.12
CA ALA A 172 16.50 -10.49 5.46
C ALA A 172 17.52 -9.86 6.43
N GLY A 173 17.44 -10.16 7.72
CA GLY A 173 18.25 -9.55 8.77
C GLY A 173 18.01 -8.05 8.90
N LEU A 174 16.81 -7.56 8.54
CA LEU A 174 16.51 -6.14 8.64
C LEU A 174 16.49 -5.71 10.11
N PRO A 175 17.03 -4.53 10.43
CA PRO A 175 16.94 -3.99 11.78
C PRO A 175 15.49 -3.64 12.10
N VAL A 176 14.82 -4.45 12.94
CA VAL A 176 13.43 -4.24 13.38
C VAL A 176 13.37 -3.95 14.88
N PRO A 177 12.34 -3.27 15.41
CA PRO A 177 12.13 -3.13 16.85
C PRO A 177 12.07 -4.49 17.56
N LYS A 178 12.62 -4.59 18.78
CA LYS A 178 12.48 -5.80 19.61
C LYS A 178 10.99 -6.12 19.81
N ARG A 179 10.58 -7.36 19.58
CA ARG A 179 9.20 -7.83 19.83
C ARG A 179 9.12 -8.48 21.22
N PHE A 180 7.99 -8.28 21.87
CA PHE A 180 7.62 -8.97 23.11
C PHE A 180 6.45 -9.89 22.80
N ASP A 181 6.54 -11.16 23.21
CA ASP A 181 5.50 -12.15 22.93
C ASP A 181 4.32 -11.99 23.88
N SER A 182 4.58 -11.46 25.07
CA SER A 182 3.59 -11.22 26.11
C SER A 182 3.95 -10.00 26.98
N PRO A 183 2.97 -9.39 27.68
CA PRO A 183 3.24 -8.34 28.66
C PRO A 183 4.21 -8.77 29.77
N GLU A 184 4.33 -10.07 30.04
CA GLU A 184 5.27 -10.66 30.99
C GLU A 184 6.73 -10.51 30.57
N ASP A 185 7.01 -10.38 29.26
CA ASP A 185 8.38 -10.24 28.73
C ASP A 185 8.93 -8.81 28.85
N LEU A 186 8.10 -7.87 29.33
CA LEU A 186 8.48 -6.48 29.53
C LEU A 186 9.44 -6.35 30.72
N ASP A 187 10.63 -5.83 30.45
CA ASP A 187 11.76 -5.78 31.38
C ASP A 187 11.80 -4.52 32.28
N GLY A 188 10.81 -3.63 32.17
CA GLY A 188 10.76 -2.34 32.89
C GLY A 188 11.67 -1.25 32.34
N ASN A 189 12.68 -1.60 31.55
CA ASN A 189 13.71 -0.67 31.06
C ASN A 189 13.46 -0.25 29.60
N THR A 190 12.90 -1.13 28.79
CA THR A 190 12.59 -0.88 27.39
C THR A 190 11.20 -0.25 27.29
N LEU A 191 11.09 0.95 26.68
CA LEU A 191 9.78 1.50 26.34
C LEU A 191 9.22 0.70 25.17
N ALA A 192 8.01 0.16 25.32
CA ALA A 192 7.30 -0.57 24.29
C ALA A 192 6.03 0.18 23.89
N ILE A 193 5.50 -0.16 22.72
CA ILE A 193 4.23 0.32 22.16
C ILE A 193 3.34 -0.88 21.85
N VAL A 194 2.09 -0.81 22.30
CA VAL A 194 1.07 -1.83 21.99
C VAL A 194 0.31 -1.40 20.76
N LYS A 195 0.49 -2.09 19.63
CA LYS A 195 -0.20 -1.78 18.37
C LYS A 195 -1.59 -2.41 18.35
N SER A 196 -2.48 -1.97 19.25
CA SER A 196 -3.85 -2.49 19.33
C SER A 196 -4.62 -2.19 18.05
N ASN A 197 -5.19 -3.22 17.42
CA ASN A 197 -5.90 -3.11 16.15
C ASN A 197 -7.40 -3.24 16.38
N LYS A 198 -8.14 -2.13 16.28
CA LYS A 198 -9.42 -1.98 15.55
C LYS A 198 -10.26 -0.83 16.10
N ALA A 199 -10.85 -0.08 15.16
CA ALA A 199 -12.09 0.65 15.36
C ALA A 199 -13.20 -0.35 15.73
N ILE A 200 -13.62 -0.33 16.99
CA ILE A 200 -14.72 -1.14 17.51
C ILE A 200 -15.96 -0.25 17.54
N GLY A 201 -17.06 -0.72 16.93
CA GLY A 201 -18.36 -0.06 16.95
C GLY A 201 -18.55 1.12 15.99
N PRO A 202 -19.77 1.70 15.91
CA PRO A 202 -20.11 2.80 15.00
C PRO A 202 -19.40 4.13 15.32
N ARG A 203 -18.73 4.22 16.48
CA ARG A 203 -17.93 5.38 16.88
C ARG A 203 -16.44 5.25 16.56
N GLY A 204 -16.00 4.08 16.09
CA GLY A 204 -14.61 3.79 15.78
C GLY A 204 -13.69 4.01 16.97
N PHE A 205 -13.53 2.98 17.82
CA PHE A 205 -12.54 3.06 18.90
C PHE A 205 -11.18 3.55 18.39
N GLU A 206 -10.64 4.52 19.11
CA GLU A 206 -9.36 5.18 18.88
C GLU A 206 -8.24 4.13 18.79
N ARG A 207 -7.28 4.29 17.87
CA ARG A 207 -6.04 3.51 17.90
C ARG A 207 -5.20 4.02 19.05
N ASP A 208 -5.55 3.59 20.26
CA ASP A 208 -4.70 3.83 21.41
C ASP A 208 -3.48 2.92 21.26
N PHE A 209 -2.33 3.55 21.00
CA PHE A 209 -1.03 2.88 20.97
C PHE A 209 -0.28 3.19 22.26
N PRO A 210 -0.72 2.62 23.41
CA PRO A 210 -0.16 2.98 24.69
C PRO A 210 1.32 2.63 24.73
N ARG A 211 2.09 3.53 25.33
CA ARG A 211 3.52 3.33 25.59
C ARG A 211 3.66 2.76 27.00
N ILE A 212 4.29 1.60 27.11
CA ILE A 212 4.34 0.80 28.34
C ILE A 212 5.76 0.29 28.59
N ARG A 213 6.11 0.05 29.85
CA ARG A 213 7.40 -0.53 30.24
C ARG A 213 7.25 -1.83 31.03
N THR A 214 6.09 -2.04 31.65
CA THR A 214 5.82 -3.16 32.54
C THR A 214 4.47 -3.81 32.24
N LYS A 215 4.27 -5.03 32.75
CA LYS A 215 2.96 -5.69 32.76
C LYS A 215 1.88 -4.85 33.46
N THR A 216 2.24 -4.11 34.51
CA THR A 216 1.31 -3.22 35.21
C THR A 216 0.82 -2.10 34.29
N ASP A 217 1.73 -1.46 33.54
CA ASP A 217 1.36 -0.42 32.58
C ASP A 217 0.42 -0.94 31.49
N TYR A 218 0.65 -2.19 31.04
CA TYR A 218 -0.23 -2.86 30.07
C TYR A 218 -1.65 -3.06 30.64
N ILE A 219 -1.76 -3.55 31.87
CA ILE A 219 -3.04 -3.75 32.55
C ILE A 219 -3.75 -2.40 32.76
N ASP A 220 -3.02 -1.37 33.15
CA ASP A 220 -3.56 -0.03 33.34
C ASP A 220 -4.08 0.58 32.03
N ALA A 221 -3.34 0.39 30.93
CA ALA A 221 -3.77 0.82 29.60
C ALA A 221 -5.06 0.09 29.18
N LEU A 222 -5.12 -1.24 29.33
CA LEU A 222 -6.31 -2.04 29.04
C LEU A 222 -7.51 -1.57 29.87
N ASN A 223 -7.33 -1.38 31.19
CA ASN A 223 -8.39 -0.91 32.08
C ASN A 223 -8.91 0.48 31.70
N LYS A 224 -8.03 1.40 31.30
CA LYS A 224 -8.42 2.72 30.79
C LYS A 224 -9.25 2.62 29.52
N SER A 225 -8.88 1.74 28.58
CA SER A 225 -9.68 1.50 27.37
C SER A 225 -11.04 0.88 27.71
N LEU A 226 -11.09 -0.09 28.62
CA LEU A 226 -12.33 -0.75 29.06
C LEU A 226 -13.31 0.20 29.77
N GLN A 227 -12.82 1.21 30.49
CA GLN A 227 -13.65 2.24 31.11
C GLN A 227 -14.39 3.12 30.08
N ARG A 228 -13.85 3.26 28.86
CA ARG A 228 -14.49 4.02 27.77
C ARG A 228 -15.54 3.21 27.00
N ALA A 229 -15.56 1.89 27.17
CA ALA A 229 -16.52 1.02 26.51
C ALA A 229 -17.94 1.32 26.98
N SER A 230 -18.87 1.52 26.04
CA SER A 230 -20.27 1.83 26.30
C SER A 230 -21.20 0.63 26.10
N SER A 231 -20.67 -0.54 25.74
CA SER A 231 -21.45 -1.79 25.62
C SER A 231 -20.62 -3.03 25.99
N PRO A 232 -21.26 -4.17 26.33
CA PRO A 232 -20.57 -5.44 26.55
C PRO A 232 -19.78 -5.92 25.32
N ASP A 233 -20.35 -5.80 24.12
CA ASP A 233 -19.69 -6.21 22.87
C ASP A 233 -18.39 -5.41 22.62
N GLU A 234 -18.41 -4.12 22.97
CA GLU A 234 -17.27 -3.23 22.85
C GLU A 234 -16.14 -3.62 23.82
N ARG A 235 -16.47 -4.04 25.05
CA ARG A 235 -15.49 -4.58 26.00
C ARG A 235 -14.81 -5.84 25.48
N ILE A 236 -15.59 -6.81 24.99
CA ILE A 236 -15.07 -8.07 24.43
C ILE A 236 -14.09 -7.77 23.28
N ALA A 237 -14.45 -6.83 22.43
CA ALA A 237 -13.60 -6.46 21.31
C ALA A 237 -12.32 -5.72 21.75
N ILE A 238 -12.35 -4.90 22.79
CA ILE A 238 -11.16 -4.24 23.36
C ILE A 238 -10.19 -5.28 23.92
N GLU A 239 -10.69 -6.21 24.73
CA GLU A 239 -9.88 -7.30 25.31
C GLU A 239 -9.22 -8.13 24.21
N LYS A 240 -10.00 -8.49 23.17
CA LYS A 240 -9.49 -9.20 22.01
C LYS A 240 -8.41 -8.39 21.27
N SER A 241 -8.65 -7.09 21.06
CA SER A 241 -7.70 -6.19 20.38
C SER A 241 -6.37 -6.12 21.11
N PHE A 242 -6.38 -5.90 22.43
CA PHE A 242 -5.17 -5.88 23.26
C PHE A 242 -4.44 -7.23 23.23
N LYS A 243 -5.18 -8.34 23.37
CA LYS A 243 -4.61 -9.69 23.35
C LYS A 243 -3.94 -10.04 22.00
N GLU A 244 -4.49 -9.57 20.89
CA GLU A 244 -3.96 -9.81 19.55
C GLU A 244 -2.92 -8.76 19.11
N ALA A 245 -2.76 -7.67 19.87
CA ALA A 245 -1.91 -6.55 19.54
C ALA A 245 -0.42 -6.95 19.58
N PRO A 246 0.36 -6.63 18.53
CA PRO A 246 1.81 -6.71 18.62
C PRO A 246 2.34 -5.75 19.69
N ILE A 247 3.17 -6.26 20.59
CA ILE A 247 3.95 -5.46 21.55
C ILE A 247 5.38 -5.38 21.02
N GLN A 248 5.88 -4.17 20.82
CA GLN A 248 7.20 -3.95 20.27
C GLN A 248 7.90 -2.77 20.94
N GLU A 249 9.23 -2.76 20.91
CA GLU A 249 10.05 -1.62 21.30
C GLU A 249 9.56 -0.34 20.61
N PHE A 250 9.40 0.71 21.41
CA PHE A 250 9.10 2.05 20.94
C PHE A 250 10.41 2.72 20.56
N ILE A 251 10.58 3.00 19.27
CA ILE A 251 11.73 3.74 18.76
C ILE A 251 11.36 5.22 18.70
N GLU A 252 12.14 6.05 19.39
CA GLU A 252 12.02 7.49 19.30
C GLU A 252 12.89 8.02 18.15
N GLY A 253 12.29 8.80 17.25
CA GLY A 253 13.02 9.35 16.11
C GLY A 253 12.12 9.80 14.96
N PRO A 254 12.70 10.43 13.92
CA PRO A 254 11.96 10.80 12.72
C PRO A 254 11.52 9.55 11.96
N GLN A 255 10.27 9.56 11.49
CA GLN A 255 9.80 8.58 10.51
C GLN A 255 10.40 8.89 9.14
N ILE A 256 10.87 7.85 8.46
CA ILE A 256 11.45 7.91 7.12
C ILE A 256 10.91 6.69 6.36
N ASN A 257 9.91 6.91 5.52
CA ASN A 257 9.40 5.89 4.60
C ASN A 257 10.33 5.85 3.39
N LEU A 258 11.00 4.72 3.17
CA LEU A 258 11.87 4.51 2.02
C LEU A 258 11.06 3.90 0.88
N ASN A 259 10.75 4.69 -0.16
CA ASN A 259 9.93 4.24 -1.28
C ASN A 259 10.83 3.78 -2.43
N PHE A 260 10.94 2.47 -2.58
CA PHE A 260 11.75 1.83 -3.58
C PHE A 260 10.95 1.42 -4.81
N PHE A 261 11.64 1.22 -5.92
CA PHE A 261 11.15 0.52 -7.10
C PHE A 261 12.19 -0.50 -7.53
N TYR A 262 11.78 -1.75 -7.69
CA TYR A 262 12.64 -2.78 -8.27
C TYR A 262 12.22 -3.06 -9.72
N SER A 263 13.11 -2.72 -10.65
CA SER A 263 12.95 -3.02 -12.06
C SER A 263 13.40 -4.44 -12.35
N LYS A 264 12.45 -5.36 -12.54
CA LYS A 264 12.76 -6.73 -13.00
C LYS A 264 13.39 -6.77 -14.41
N ILE A 265 13.17 -5.74 -15.23
CA ILE A 265 13.70 -5.67 -16.60
C ILE A 265 15.21 -5.42 -16.57
N TRP A 266 15.65 -4.52 -15.68
CA TRP A 266 17.04 -4.10 -15.56
C TRP A 266 17.79 -4.79 -14.41
N ASP A 267 17.07 -5.55 -13.58
CA ASP A 267 17.56 -6.14 -12.32
C ASP A 267 18.17 -5.06 -11.40
N GLU A 268 17.48 -3.91 -11.30
CA GLU A 268 17.96 -2.71 -10.62
C GLU A 268 16.97 -2.27 -9.52
N LEU A 269 17.53 -1.85 -8.38
CA LEU A 269 16.80 -1.24 -7.27
C LEU A 269 17.01 0.27 -7.31
N GLU A 270 15.92 1.03 -7.25
CA GLU A 270 15.92 2.48 -7.23
C GLU A 270 15.22 3.00 -5.97
N LEU A 271 15.81 3.96 -5.27
CA LEU A 271 15.11 4.73 -4.22
C LEU A 271 14.43 5.94 -4.87
N LEU A 272 13.11 5.89 -5.05
CA LEU A 272 12.34 6.94 -5.73
C LEU A 272 12.16 8.19 -4.87
N GLY A 273 12.18 8.03 -3.54
CA GLY A 273 12.07 9.14 -2.62
C GLY A 273 11.64 8.70 -1.23
N THR A 274 11.49 9.68 -0.35
CA THR A 274 11.18 9.46 1.05
C THR A 274 10.13 10.43 1.57
N ASP A 275 9.32 9.96 2.50
CA ASP A 275 8.29 10.75 3.15
C ASP A 275 8.11 10.35 4.61
N LYS A 276 7.29 11.12 5.32
CA LYS A 276 6.70 10.73 6.60
C LYS A 276 5.19 10.91 6.57
N ARG A 277 4.50 10.10 7.34
CA ARG A 277 3.06 10.24 7.56
C ARG A 277 2.79 11.34 8.56
N GLU A 278 1.87 12.23 8.23
CA GLU A 278 1.27 13.16 9.17
C GLU A 278 -0.15 12.69 9.46
N GLN A 279 -0.44 12.52 10.75
CA GLN A 279 -1.74 12.07 11.22
C GLN A 279 -2.56 13.26 11.69
N PHE A 280 -3.89 13.13 11.60
CA PHE A 280 -4.76 14.09 12.26
C PHE A 280 -4.44 14.10 13.77
N PRO A 281 -4.59 15.26 14.46
CA PRO A 281 -4.47 15.34 15.91
C PRO A 281 -5.72 14.72 16.58
N LEU A 282 -6.11 13.53 16.12
CA LEU A 282 -7.21 12.74 16.61
C LEU A 282 -6.63 11.50 17.29
N PRO A 283 -7.23 11.03 18.38
CA PRO A 283 -6.81 9.81 19.04
C PRO A 283 -6.86 8.56 18.14
N SER A 284 -7.61 8.58 17.04
CA SER A 284 -7.63 7.52 16.04
C SER A 284 -6.30 7.34 15.31
N GLY A 285 -5.41 8.36 15.34
CA GLY A 285 -4.14 8.33 14.62
C GLY A 285 -4.32 8.17 13.11
N ASP A 286 -5.47 8.62 12.59
CA ASP A 286 -5.78 8.52 11.17
C ASP A 286 -4.80 9.37 10.36
N GLU A 287 -4.27 8.79 9.29
CA GLU A 287 -3.38 9.47 8.37
C GLU A 287 -4.13 10.61 7.66
N ALA A 288 -3.55 11.80 7.71
CA ALA A 288 -4.09 13.01 7.08
C ALA A 288 -3.38 13.31 5.75
N THR A 289 -2.05 13.25 5.74
CA THR A 289 -1.22 13.58 4.58
C THR A 289 0.16 12.94 4.69
N HIS A 290 0.93 13.07 3.62
CA HIS A 290 2.36 12.79 3.60
C HIS A 290 3.16 14.09 3.54
N ILE A 291 4.32 14.09 4.18
CA ILE A 291 5.31 15.17 4.08
C ILE A 291 6.58 14.57 3.52
N TYR A 292 7.02 15.06 2.36
CA TYR A 292 8.31 14.70 1.81
C TYR A 292 9.41 15.09 2.79
N ASN A 293 10.33 14.15 3.03
CA ASN A 293 11.53 14.39 3.80
C ASN A 293 12.72 13.90 3.00
N SER A 294 13.90 14.42 3.28
CA SER A 294 15.15 13.90 2.72
C SER A 294 15.98 13.36 3.88
N PRO A 295 16.33 12.07 3.89
CA PRO A 295 17.22 11.54 4.92
C PRO A 295 18.60 12.17 4.78
N ARG A 296 19.43 12.05 5.83
CA ARG A 296 20.87 12.30 5.69
C ARG A 296 21.42 11.37 4.61
N GLU A 297 22.30 11.88 3.76
CA GLU A 297 22.86 11.13 2.63
C GLU A 297 23.58 9.85 3.08
N SER A 298 24.23 9.86 4.25
CA SER A 298 24.86 8.69 4.88
C SER A 298 23.90 7.55 5.25
N LEU A 299 22.58 7.80 5.24
CA LEU A 299 21.55 6.77 5.44
C LEU A 299 21.11 6.11 4.13
N ILE A 300 21.42 6.70 2.98
CA ILE A 300 20.97 6.20 1.67
C ILE A 300 21.65 4.88 1.33
N GLU A 301 22.96 4.74 1.56
CA GLU A 301 23.67 3.47 1.36
C GLU A 301 23.09 2.35 2.22
N LYS A 302 22.77 2.65 3.50
CA LYS A 302 22.09 1.71 4.41
C LYS A 302 20.69 1.35 3.93
N ALA A 303 19.97 2.29 3.33
CA ALA A 303 18.66 2.05 2.74
C ALA A 303 18.78 1.07 1.57
N TYR A 304 19.76 1.23 0.68
CA TYR A 304 20.01 0.30 -0.42
C TYR A 304 20.38 -1.10 0.07
N ASP A 305 21.30 -1.24 1.03
CA ASP A 305 21.64 -2.55 1.63
C ASP A 305 20.39 -3.25 2.19
N MET A 306 19.53 -2.51 2.90
CA MET A 306 18.27 -3.04 3.41
C MET A 306 17.32 -3.47 2.28
N GLY A 307 17.20 -2.65 1.23
CA GLY A 307 16.37 -2.96 0.07
C GLY A 307 16.84 -4.21 -0.69
N GLU A 308 18.13 -4.32 -0.98
CA GLU A 308 18.73 -5.47 -1.69
C GLU A 308 18.57 -6.78 -0.90
N ARG A 309 18.85 -6.76 0.41
CA ARG A 309 18.62 -7.92 1.28
C ARG A 309 17.16 -8.34 1.28
N PHE A 310 16.25 -7.37 1.32
CA PHE A 310 14.82 -7.66 1.28
C PHE A 310 14.37 -8.25 -0.07
N LEU A 311 14.86 -7.71 -1.19
CA LEU A 311 14.60 -8.26 -2.53
C LEU A 311 15.08 -9.71 -2.66
N ALA A 312 16.28 -10.03 -2.17
CA ALA A 312 16.82 -11.38 -2.20
C ALA A 312 15.91 -12.39 -1.46
N ILE A 313 15.40 -12.00 -0.30
CA ILE A 313 14.50 -12.84 0.51
C ILE A 313 13.12 -12.99 -0.14
N THR A 314 12.55 -11.92 -0.70
CA THR A 314 11.27 -12.04 -1.41
C THR A 314 11.40 -12.90 -2.66
N LYS A 315 12.50 -12.81 -3.40
CA LYS A 315 12.79 -13.70 -4.55
C LYS A 315 12.89 -15.17 -4.15
N LYS A 316 13.45 -15.47 -2.96
CA LYS A 316 13.53 -16.83 -2.40
C LYS A 316 12.17 -17.39 -1.99
N TYR A 317 11.39 -16.62 -1.22
CA TYR A 317 10.15 -17.13 -0.61
C TYR A 317 8.89 -16.92 -1.45
N TYR A 318 8.91 -15.94 -2.35
CA TYR A 318 7.80 -15.56 -3.23
C TYR A 318 8.28 -15.32 -4.67
N PRO A 319 8.83 -16.33 -5.38
CA PRO A 319 9.30 -16.16 -6.76
C PRO A 319 8.22 -15.51 -7.65
N PRO A 320 8.58 -14.53 -8.51
CA PRO A 320 9.93 -14.08 -8.84
C PRO A 320 10.53 -13.02 -7.88
N GLY A 321 9.86 -12.73 -6.76
CA GLY A 321 10.18 -11.65 -5.84
C GLY A 321 9.26 -10.45 -6.02
N ILE A 322 9.63 -9.32 -5.44
CA ILE A 322 8.97 -8.04 -5.69
C ILE A 322 9.13 -7.67 -7.19
N ILE A 323 8.13 -7.00 -7.75
CA ILE A 323 8.21 -6.37 -9.07
C ILE A 323 7.59 -4.98 -8.93
N GLY A 324 8.38 -3.95 -9.19
CA GLY A 324 7.94 -2.56 -9.09
C GLY A 324 8.03 -2.01 -7.66
N PRO A 325 7.07 -1.18 -7.23
CA PRO A 325 7.18 -0.40 -5.99
C PRO A 325 7.09 -1.27 -4.74
N PHE A 326 7.83 -0.87 -3.70
CA PHE A 326 7.67 -1.34 -2.33
C PHE A 326 8.21 -0.29 -1.36
N SER A 327 7.83 -0.34 -0.09
CA SER A 327 8.28 0.64 0.90
C SER A 327 8.75 -0.03 2.18
N LEU A 328 9.92 0.39 2.68
CA LEU A 328 10.41 0.08 4.02
C LEU A 328 10.15 1.29 4.92
N GLN A 329 9.12 1.19 5.76
CA GLN A 329 8.76 2.28 6.67
C GLN A 329 9.67 2.22 7.89
N CYS A 330 10.49 3.26 8.10
CA CYS A 330 11.54 3.25 9.11
C CYS A 330 11.37 4.36 10.15
N ILE A 331 11.99 4.16 11.31
CA ILE A 331 12.30 5.22 12.27
C ILE A 331 13.81 5.33 12.38
N GLY A 332 14.35 6.54 12.32
CA GLY A 332 15.77 6.80 12.60
C GLY A 332 16.04 6.82 14.10
N ASP A 333 16.80 5.87 14.64
CA ASP A 333 16.92 5.66 16.10
C ASP A 333 17.96 6.57 16.81
N GLY A 334 18.34 7.69 16.19
CA GLY A 334 19.34 8.63 16.72
C GLY A 334 20.80 8.14 16.64
N SER A 335 21.05 6.85 16.38
CA SER A 335 22.40 6.27 16.22
C SER A 335 22.83 6.12 14.75
N GLU A 336 22.24 6.93 13.87
CA GLU A 336 22.33 6.81 12.41
C GLU A 336 21.92 5.43 11.88
N LYS A 337 20.98 4.76 12.54
CA LYS A 337 20.38 3.51 12.04
C LYS A 337 18.92 3.71 11.73
N LEU A 338 18.45 2.96 10.74
CA LEU A 338 17.03 2.87 10.37
C LEU A 338 16.47 1.60 11.01
N ARG A 339 15.32 1.71 11.69
CA ARG A 339 14.58 0.56 12.23
C ARG A 339 13.28 0.40 11.45
N VAL A 340 13.14 -0.72 10.74
CA VAL A 340 11.93 -1.02 9.95
C VAL A 340 10.78 -1.36 10.88
N ILE A 341 9.72 -0.56 10.82
CA ILE A 341 8.53 -0.71 11.67
C ILE A 341 7.35 -1.35 10.93
N ASP A 342 7.34 -1.25 9.60
CA ASP A 342 6.29 -1.74 8.72
C ASP A 342 6.78 -1.80 7.27
N ILE A 343 6.16 -2.62 6.43
CA ILE A 343 6.54 -2.83 5.02
C ILE A 343 5.30 -2.79 4.13
N SER A 344 5.38 -2.05 3.02
CA SER A 344 4.42 -2.12 1.90
C SER A 344 5.06 -2.90 0.75
N LEU A 345 4.33 -3.82 0.12
CA LEU A 345 4.82 -4.68 -0.96
C LEU A 345 4.31 -4.26 -2.34
N ARG A 346 3.89 -2.99 -2.44
CA ARG A 346 3.34 -2.30 -3.61
C ARG A 346 3.31 -0.80 -3.38
#